data_AF-A0AAW3T3M9-F1
#
_entry.id   AF-A0AAW3T3M9-F1
#
_cell.length_a   1.000
_cell.length_b   1.000
_cell.length_c   1.000
_cell.angle_alpha   90.00
_cell.angle_beta   90.00
_cell.angle_gamma   90.00
#
_symmetry.space_group_name_H-M   'P 1'
#
loop_
_entity.id
_entity.type
_entity.pdbx_description
1 polymer ?
#
loop_
_entity_poly.entity_id
_entity_poly.type
_entity_poly.pdbx_seq_one_letter_code
_entity_poly.pdbx_strand_id
1 'polypeptide(L)'
;MMRRSLAAVAAAALLLAGTVTFAAPAVAATAVTPSVTGCETSQLKLAPHIAGDKDPDGHDISISPGPKGMFVPVIMVHGWNGEPANFTGKIDLTANKVGKVDSRTSLVGQLQDMAGSAVYTFDYHQWSDRWVTDSHIGPALATAIDCLYKASGQKVILVAHSMGGLAIEQTFSSSIPRSNTRASEISTVVTLGTPYKGSALDSIAHGVTLSNGITGPLGGQGFLTLTTAILAACGQASTVNADNICTKVGLLKPVTTLHSDAANALQYGSKQINALPSMPDSIHLLQLAGHANYETQSSWFRQLREASTAHLGDTIVTEASAVPSPSKDNAQATCTYTVNVKQAARDEAGVILGVVAKNDARGLSVPVIDGSVPCGHGQLTRDIELTNDTLGAVYDDINARMERALFNAAATITVPAGVCTENPLTLASGAVTIPDSGGYGGIYVPGIGTEEVDDGRPAEALADGRAQMSDPYRGALAIEFLCSTSGIGGAQSYIGIYKNDLTPVGVVSGYTLTTASGAGQPTTRGFSFTDGKLRAKFGWMAFDSSQGLGFDSCPYTEVQLDYTISPGQDMQHGPLTTLEGDATCG
;
A
#
# COMPACT_ATOMS: atom_id res chain seq x y z
N MET A 1 -39.38 -26.06 72.27
CA MET A 1 -40.75 -26.06 71.69
C MET A 1 -40.66 -26.42 70.21
N MET A 2 -41.46 -27.42 69.82
CA MET A 2 -41.97 -27.84 68.49
C MET A 2 -41.24 -27.33 67.22
N ARG A 3 -40.59 -28.19 66.40
CA ARG A 3 -41.12 -29.22 65.46
C ARG A 3 -41.83 -28.65 64.21
N ARG A 4 -41.22 -28.85 63.02
CA ARG A 4 -41.69 -29.62 61.82
C ARG A 4 -40.99 -29.07 60.55
N SER A 5 -40.11 -29.79 59.84
CA SER A 5 -40.22 -31.03 59.03
C SER A 5 -40.53 -30.79 57.55
N LEU A 6 -39.66 -31.33 56.67
CA LEU A 6 -39.79 -31.79 55.26
C LEU A 6 -38.56 -31.32 54.45
N ALA A 7 -37.50 -32.08 54.20
CA ALA A 7 -37.34 -33.38 53.51
C ALA A 7 -37.74 -33.36 52.02
N ALA A 8 -36.74 -33.30 51.13
CA ALA A 8 -36.74 -34.01 49.84
C ALA A 8 -35.30 -34.19 49.34
N VAL A 9 -34.95 -35.44 49.08
CA VAL A 9 -33.69 -35.97 48.55
C VAL A 9 -33.82 -36.08 47.03
N ALA A 10 -32.78 -35.73 46.25
CA ALA A 10 -32.54 -36.36 44.95
C ALA A 10 -31.07 -36.24 44.52
N ALA A 11 -30.54 -37.40 44.11
CA ALA A 11 -29.18 -37.72 43.73
C ALA A 11 -28.56 -36.85 42.63
N ALA A 12 -27.27 -36.51 42.78
CA ALA A 12 -26.39 -36.16 41.68
C ALA A 12 -25.35 -37.27 41.51
N ALA A 13 -25.56 -38.12 40.50
CA ALA A 13 -24.61 -39.14 40.09
C ALA A 13 -23.49 -38.51 39.24
N LEU A 14 -22.27 -38.93 39.53
CA LEU A 14 -21.03 -38.62 38.80
C LEU A 14 -21.16 -38.95 37.30
N LEU A 15 -20.84 -37.97 36.46
CA LEU A 15 -20.37 -38.15 35.09
C LEU A 15 -19.02 -37.42 34.96
N LEU A 16 -17.94 -38.14 35.27
CA LEU A 16 -16.57 -37.74 34.93
C LEU A 16 -16.33 -38.11 33.46
N ALA A 17 -16.63 -37.17 32.55
CA ALA A 17 -16.10 -37.22 31.20
C ALA A 17 -14.66 -36.70 31.23
N GLY A 18 -13.69 -37.57 30.92
CA GLY A 18 -12.28 -37.23 30.87
C GLY A 18 -11.99 -36.27 29.71
N THR A 19 -11.68 -35.02 30.03
CA THR A 19 -11.07 -34.07 29.10
C THR A 19 -9.59 -34.41 28.96
N VAL A 20 -9.20 -35.00 27.83
CA VAL A 20 -7.79 -35.10 27.44
C VAL A 20 -7.36 -33.72 26.96
N THR A 21 -6.76 -32.93 27.83
CA THR A 21 -6.13 -31.66 27.47
C THR A 21 -4.80 -31.94 26.78
N PHE A 22 -4.76 -31.81 25.45
CA PHE A 22 -3.51 -31.73 24.72
C PHE A 22 -2.88 -30.35 24.99
N ALA A 23 -1.90 -30.29 25.90
CA ALA A 23 -1.05 -29.12 26.03
C ALA A 23 -0.07 -29.11 24.85
N ALA A 24 -0.42 -28.39 23.77
CA ALA A 24 0.55 -28.09 22.72
C ALA A 24 1.64 -27.18 23.30
N PRO A 25 2.93 -27.46 23.03
CA PRO A 25 3.99 -26.54 23.42
C PRO A 25 3.78 -25.21 22.69
N ALA A 26 3.73 -24.10 23.43
CA ALA A 26 3.75 -22.77 22.87
C ALA A 26 5.09 -22.57 22.14
N VAL A 27 5.08 -22.80 20.83
CA VAL A 27 6.22 -22.49 19.96
C VAL A 27 6.25 -20.98 19.83
N ALA A 28 7.23 -20.34 20.48
CA ALA A 28 7.54 -18.95 20.20
C ALA A 28 7.83 -18.84 18.69
N ALA A 29 7.01 -18.09 17.97
CA ALA A 29 7.23 -17.83 16.56
C ALA A 29 8.57 -17.08 16.43
N THR A 30 9.60 -17.76 15.90
CA THR A 30 10.83 -17.11 15.47
C THR A 30 10.47 -16.05 14.44
N ALA A 31 10.81 -14.79 14.73
CA ALA A 31 10.63 -13.68 13.80
C ALA A 31 11.33 -14.02 12.47
N VAL A 32 10.55 -14.23 11.41
CA VAL A 32 11.09 -14.49 10.07
C VAL A 32 11.70 -13.19 9.59
N THR A 33 13.03 -13.16 9.45
CA THR A 33 13.70 -11.97 8.92
C THR A 33 13.56 -12.00 7.39
N PRO A 34 13.06 -10.94 6.74
CA PRO A 34 12.94 -10.85 5.28
C PRO A 34 14.31 -10.77 4.56
N SER A 35 15.42 -10.89 5.30
CA SER A 35 16.76 -10.77 4.78
C SER A 35 16.98 -11.87 3.74
N VAL A 36 17.01 -11.47 2.47
CA VAL A 36 17.68 -12.25 1.43
C VAL A 36 19.17 -12.22 1.74
N THR A 37 19.60 -13.18 2.55
CA THR A 37 20.96 -13.25 3.11
C THR A 37 22.00 -13.08 2.01
N GLY A 38 22.77 -11.98 2.06
CA GLY A 38 23.97 -11.78 1.23
C GLY A 38 23.98 -10.59 0.27
N CYS A 39 22.91 -9.80 0.15
CA CYS A 39 22.87 -8.64 -0.74
C CYS A 39 23.16 -7.28 -0.08
N GLU A 40 23.16 -7.22 1.26
CA GLU A 40 23.41 -5.98 1.99
C GLU A 40 24.84 -5.47 1.78
N THR A 41 24.97 -4.16 1.63
CA THR A 41 26.24 -3.46 1.40
C THR A 41 26.28 -2.17 2.24
N SER A 42 27.29 -1.34 2.06
CA SER A 42 27.30 0.00 2.64
C SER A 42 26.12 0.86 2.18
N GLN A 43 25.68 0.71 0.92
CA GLN A 43 24.57 1.48 0.34
C GLN A 43 23.22 0.78 0.49
N LEU A 44 23.14 -0.53 0.26
CA LEU A 44 21.89 -1.28 0.36
C LEU A 44 21.75 -1.91 1.75
N LYS A 45 20.71 -1.55 2.50
CA LYS A 45 20.39 -2.15 3.80
C LYS A 45 18.92 -2.50 3.88
N LEU A 46 18.58 -3.55 4.62
CA LEU A 46 17.18 -3.75 5.03
C LEU A 46 16.73 -2.51 5.81
N ALA A 47 15.54 -2.00 5.48
CA ALA A 47 15.00 -0.81 6.13
C ALA A 47 14.81 -1.10 7.63
N PRO A 48 15.19 -0.17 8.52
CA PRO A 48 15.03 -0.37 9.96
C PRO A 48 13.54 -0.43 10.33
N HIS A 49 13.21 -1.19 11.36
CA HIS A 49 11.91 -1.07 12.03
C HIS A 49 11.89 0.26 12.82
N ILE A 50 10.89 1.10 12.57
CA ILE A 50 10.80 2.42 13.17
C ILE A 50 9.97 2.35 14.46
N ALA A 51 10.62 2.65 15.59
CA ALA A 51 9.94 2.65 16.87
C ALA A 51 8.81 3.70 16.90
N GLY A 52 7.59 3.24 17.22
CA GLY A 52 6.42 4.09 17.29
C GLY A 52 5.66 4.25 15.97
N ASP A 53 6.14 3.64 14.88
CA ASP A 53 5.31 3.41 13.71
C ASP A 53 4.22 2.40 14.07
N LYS A 54 2.97 2.80 13.82
CA LYS A 54 1.79 1.98 14.06
C LYS A 54 1.00 1.82 12.78
N ASP A 55 0.31 0.71 12.63
CA ASP A 55 -0.67 0.56 11.56
C ASP A 55 -1.95 1.40 11.80
N PRO A 56 -2.91 1.45 10.85
CA PRO A 56 -4.17 2.18 11.01
C PRO A 56 -5.00 1.80 12.24
N ASP A 57 -4.82 0.58 12.77
CA ASP A 57 -5.52 0.08 13.95
C ASP A 57 -4.76 0.40 15.26
N GLY A 58 -3.53 0.91 15.15
CA GLY A 58 -2.70 1.31 16.27
C GLY A 58 -1.74 0.23 16.79
N HIS A 59 -1.58 -0.89 16.09
CA HIS A 59 -0.65 -1.95 16.43
C HIS A 59 0.74 -1.69 15.85
N ASP A 60 1.76 -2.29 16.45
CA ASP A 60 3.13 -2.15 15.93
C ASP A 60 3.24 -2.74 14.52
N ILE A 61 3.96 -2.05 13.64
CA ILE A 61 4.28 -2.56 12.31
C ILE A 61 4.95 -3.92 12.44
N SER A 62 4.46 -4.89 11.68
CA SER A 62 4.98 -6.25 11.66
C SER A 62 5.37 -6.65 10.24
N ILE A 63 6.48 -7.37 10.11
CA ILE A 63 6.91 -7.90 8.83
C ILE A 63 6.46 -9.35 8.73
N SER A 64 5.69 -9.68 7.70
CA SER A 64 5.22 -11.04 7.45
C SER A 64 5.58 -11.50 6.03
N PRO A 65 5.96 -12.77 5.84
CA PRO A 65 6.14 -13.32 4.50
C PRO A 65 4.79 -13.48 3.80
N GLY A 66 4.82 -13.57 2.47
CA GLY A 66 3.72 -14.09 1.67
C GLY A 66 3.71 -15.63 1.64
N PRO A 67 2.88 -16.23 0.77
CA PRO A 67 2.79 -17.68 0.60
C PRO A 67 4.16 -18.34 0.39
N LYS A 68 4.39 -19.48 1.07
CA LYS A 68 5.65 -20.25 1.05
C LYS A 68 6.89 -19.45 1.49
N GLY A 69 6.72 -18.43 2.34
CA GLY A 69 7.85 -17.63 2.83
C GLY A 69 8.31 -16.55 1.83
N MET A 70 7.49 -16.23 0.83
CA MET A 70 7.87 -15.31 -0.25
C MET A 70 8.07 -13.88 0.27
N PHE A 71 9.14 -13.25 -0.22
CA PHE A 71 9.38 -11.82 -0.07
C PHE A 71 9.71 -11.17 -1.42
N VAL A 72 9.02 -10.08 -1.74
CA VAL A 72 9.26 -9.23 -2.90
C VAL A 72 10.13 -8.05 -2.45
N PRO A 73 11.33 -7.89 -3.02
CA PRO A 73 12.20 -6.77 -2.66
C PRO A 73 11.62 -5.43 -3.12
N VAL A 74 11.50 -4.48 -2.20
CA VAL A 74 11.13 -3.08 -2.45
C VAL A 74 12.34 -2.22 -2.07
N ILE A 75 12.94 -1.47 -3.01
CA ILE A 75 14.08 -0.60 -2.71
C ILE A 75 13.64 0.86 -2.73
N MET A 76 13.89 1.56 -1.62
CA MET A 76 13.68 2.99 -1.47
C MET A 76 14.95 3.76 -1.82
N VAL A 77 14.86 4.67 -2.78
CA VAL A 77 16.00 5.41 -3.35
C VAL A 77 15.79 6.92 -3.12
N HIS A 78 16.57 7.51 -2.22
CA HIS A 78 16.42 8.93 -1.84
C HIS A 78 16.91 9.90 -2.93
N GLY A 79 16.72 11.21 -2.73
CA GLY A 79 17.16 12.28 -3.65
C GLY A 79 18.57 12.83 -3.39
N TRP A 80 18.96 13.91 -4.08
CA TRP A 80 20.32 14.48 -4.06
C TRP A 80 20.82 14.85 -2.65
N ASN A 81 20.13 15.72 -1.92
CA ASN A 81 20.48 16.08 -0.53
C ASN A 81 19.71 15.23 0.50
N GLY A 82 19.19 14.07 0.07
CA GLY A 82 18.43 13.17 0.91
C GLY A 82 19.30 12.08 1.52
N GLU A 83 18.68 11.33 2.40
CA GLU A 83 19.19 10.12 3.02
C GLU A 83 18.02 9.13 3.20
N PRO A 84 18.24 7.86 3.56
CA PRO A 84 17.15 6.92 3.84
C PRO A 84 16.10 7.43 4.83
N ALA A 85 16.49 8.30 5.77
CA ALA A 85 15.59 8.89 6.75
C ALA A 85 14.44 9.73 6.13
N ASN A 86 14.58 10.19 4.88
CA ASN A 86 13.52 10.91 4.16
C ASN A 86 12.21 10.12 3.99
N PHE A 87 12.28 8.78 4.08
CA PHE A 87 11.11 7.90 3.99
C PHE A 87 10.56 7.48 5.35
N THR A 88 11.26 7.83 6.43
CA THR A 88 10.92 7.48 7.82
C THR A 88 10.11 8.56 8.54
N GLY A 89 9.92 9.72 7.89
CA GLY A 89 9.02 10.76 8.38
C GLY A 89 7.57 10.28 8.37
N LYS A 90 6.79 10.70 9.37
CA LYS A 90 5.36 10.41 9.43
C LYS A 90 4.63 11.03 8.25
N ILE A 91 3.62 10.30 7.75
CA ILE A 91 2.72 10.79 6.70
C ILE A 91 1.68 11.69 7.36
N ASP A 92 2.03 12.93 7.63
CA ASP A 92 1.25 13.88 8.43
C ASP A 92 0.86 15.14 7.64
N LEU A 93 1.07 15.13 6.33
CA LEU A 93 0.73 16.21 5.43
C LEU A 93 -0.37 15.78 4.46
N THR A 94 -1.19 16.75 4.05
CA THR A 94 -2.24 16.54 3.05
C THR A 94 -2.47 17.82 2.28
N ALA A 95 -2.64 17.68 0.96
CA ALA A 95 -3.10 18.78 0.12
C ALA A 95 -4.54 19.22 0.47
N ASN A 96 -5.34 18.32 1.05
CA ASN A 96 -6.71 18.57 1.49
C ASN A 96 -6.78 19.29 2.86
N LYS A 97 -7.15 20.57 2.85
CA LYS A 97 -7.24 21.40 4.08
C LYS A 97 -8.47 21.11 4.93
N VAL A 98 -9.45 20.36 4.42
CA VAL A 98 -10.65 19.96 5.19
C VAL A 98 -10.30 18.85 6.18
N GLY A 99 -9.42 17.94 5.76
CA GLY A 99 -8.93 16.84 6.59
C GLY A 99 -7.82 17.27 7.56
N LYS A 100 -7.55 16.39 8.51
CA LYS A 100 -6.26 16.33 9.22
C LYS A 100 -5.76 14.91 9.06
N VAL A 101 -4.48 14.77 8.77
CA VAL A 101 -3.83 13.46 8.79
C VAL A 101 -3.14 13.32 10.14
N ASP A 102 -3.58 12.35 10.93
CA ASP A 102 -2.89 11.91 12.14
C ASP A 102 -2.37 10.50 11.90
N SER A 103 -1.51 10.36 10.87
CA SER A 103 -0.86 9.08 10.64
C SER A 103 0.24 8.88 11.68
N ARG A 104 0.23 7.70 12.28
CA ARG A 104 1.29 7.25 13.16
C ARG A 104 2.33 6.44 12.40
N THR A 105 2.31 6.45 11.08
CA THR A 105 3.16 5.59 10.24
C THR A 105 3.96 6.40 9.24
N SER A 106 5.19 5.97 9.00
CA SER A 106 5.99 6.39 7.86
C SER A 106 5.67 5.59 6.60
N LEU A 107 6.16 6.05 5.44
CA LEU A 107 6.05 5.28 4.20
C LEU A 107 6.81 3.95 4.29
N VAL A 108 7.99 3.93 4.94
CA VAL A 108 8.74 2.70 5.22
C VAL A 108 7.88 1.74 6.04
N GLY A 109 7.27 2.22 7.13
CA GLY A 109 6.43 1.42 8.01
C GLY A 109 5.26 0.80 7.28
N GLN A 110 4.52 1.58 6.48
CA GLN A 110 3.38 1.06 5.71
C GLN A 110 3.80 0.01 4.66
N LEU A 111 4.94 0.20 4.01
CA LEU A 111 5.47 -0.79 3.06
C LEU A 111 6.00 -2.06 3.75
N GLN A 112 6.57 -1.94 4.96
CA GLN A 112 7.02 -3.08 5.77
C GLN A 112 5.86 -3.91 6.28
N ASP A 113 4.72 -3.26 6.49
CA ASP A 113 3.52 -3.89 7.03
C ASP A 113 2.77 -4.74 6.00
N MET A 114 3.02 -4.51 4.71
CA MET A 114 2.48 -5.32 3.63
C MET A 114 3.04 -6.74 3.67
N ALA A 115 2.14 -7.72 3.71
CA ALA A 115 2.53 -9.12 3.65
C ALA A 115 3.33 -9.43 2.37
N GLY A 116 4.45 -10.13 2.54
CA GLY A 116 5.35 -10.48 1.44
C GLY A 116 6.24 -9.34 0.97
N SER A 117 6.24 -8.18 1.62
CA SER A 117 7.17 -7.08 1.32
C SER A 117 8.49 -7.24 2.08
N ALA A 118 9.61 -7.04 1.38
CA ALA A 118 10.92 -6.86 1.99
C ALA A 118 11.49 -5.50 1.59
N VAL A 119 11.39 -4.53 2.50
CA VAL A 119 11.76 -3.14 2.24
C VAL A 119 13.25 -2.90 2.53
N TYR A 120 13.95 -2.37 1.55
CA TYR A 120 15.35 -1.98 1.59
C TYR A 120 15.49 -0.48 1.35
N THR A 121 16.52 0.12 1.92
CA THR A 121 16.92 1.50 1.60
C THR A 121 18.25 1.48 0.86
N PHE A 122 18.37 2.30 -0.17
CA PHE A 122 19.62 2.50 -0.90
C PHE A 122 20.17 3.90 -0.62
N ASP A 123 21.27 3.95 0.13
CA ASP A 123 21.94 5.16 0.57
C ASP A 123 23.18 5.49 -0.27
N TYR A 124 23.11 6.60 -0.99
CA TYR A 124 24.23 7.13 -1.76
C TYR A 124 24.54 8.60 -1.41
N HIS A 125 24.09 9.10 -0.25
CA HIS A 125 24.22 10.53 0.11
C HIS A 125 25.65 11.07 0.04
N GLN A 126 26.67 10.25 0.32
CA GLN A 126 28.08 10.66 0.27
C GLN A 126 28.61 10.92 -1.15
N TRP A 127 27.89 10.44 -2.16
CA TRP A 127 28.27 10.51 -3.57
C TRP A 127 27.28 11.34 -4.39
N SER A 128 26.19 11.80 -3.80
CA SER A 128 25.07 12.42 -4.51
C SER A 128 25.47 13.69 -5.29
N ASP A 129 26.44 14.47 -4.78
CA ASP A 129 27.02 15.64 -5.46
C ASP A 129 27.81 15.31 -6.75
N ARG A 130 28.15 14.03 -6.97
CA ARG A 130 28.93 13.53 -8.12
C ARG A 130 28.08 12.77 -9.13
N TRP A 131 26.76 12.87 -9.04
CA TRP A 131 25.86 12.37 -10.08
C TRP A 131 26.13 13.11 -11.41
N VAL A 132 26.15 12.47 -12.59
CA VAL A 132 25.90 11.06 -12.99
C VAL A 132 27.15 10.16 -13.02
N THR A 133 28.34 10.66 -12.68
CA THR A 133 29.59 9.97 -13.04
C THR A 133 30.06 8.97 -11.99
N ASP A 134 29.53 9.04 -10.77
CA ASP A 134 29.98 8.21 -9.67
C ASP A 134 29.39 6.78 -9.69
N SER A 135 30.26 5.77 -9.58
CA SER A 135 29.86 4.37 -9.60
C SER A 135 29.05 3.93 -8.37
N HIS A 136 29.04 4.71 -7.29
CA HIS A 136 28.29 4.40 -6.07
C HIS A 136 26.80 4.75 -6.16
N ILE A 137 26.34 5.33 -7.28
CA ILE A 137 24.93 5.68 -7.52
C ILE A 137 24.30 4.64 -8.47
N GLY A 138 24.16 4.93 -9.76
CA GLY A 138 23.51 4.04 -10.74
C GLY A 138 24.15 2.65 -10.80
N PRO A 139 25.47 2.50 -10.96
CA PRO A 139 26.09 1.17 -11.03
C PRO A 139 25.99 0.34 -9.73
N ALA A 140 26.07 0.97 -8.56
CA ALA A 140 25.89 0.28 -7.28
C ALA A 140 24.43 -0.10 -7.03
N LEU A 141 23.48 0.80 -7.31
CA LEU A 141 22.05 0.47 -7.32
C LEU A 141 21.80 -0.67 -8.30
N ALA A 142 22.53 -0.67 -9.41
CA ALA A 142 22.35 -1.69 -10.40
C ALA A 142 22.77 -3.07 -9.86
N THR A 143 23.87 -3.13 -9.11
CA THR A 143 24.36 -4.34 -8.46
C THR A 143 23.41 -4.84 -7.36
N ALA A 144 22.80 -3.91 -6.62
CA ALA A 144 21.80 -4.23 -5.60
C ALA A 144 20.56 -4.93 -6.20
N ILE A 145 20.04 -4.41 -7.31
CA ILE A 145 18.89 -5.00 -8.02
C ILE A 145 19.21 -6.42 -8.51
N ASP A 146 20.37 -6.59 -9.15
CA ASP A 146 20.85 -7.90 -9.62
C ASP A 146 20.91 -8.94 -8.48
N CYS A 147 21.45 -8.53 -7.33
CA CYS A 147 21.60 -9.41 -6.19
C CYS A 147 20.22 -9.79 -5.62
N LEU A 148 19.37 -8.80 -5.36
CA LEU A 148 18.05 -9.00 -4.79
C LEU A 148 17.18 -9.88 -5.69
N TYR A 149 17.19 -9.65 -7.01
CA TYR A 149 16.48 -10.46 -7.97
C TYR A 149 16.94 -11.93 -7.95
N LYS A 150 18.26 -12.16 -7.95
CA LYS A 150 18.82 -13.53 -7.91
C LYS A 150 18.54 -14.23 -6.58
N ALA A 151 18.63 -13.52 -5.47
CA ALA A 151 18.47 -14.09 -4.14
C ALA A 151 17.01 -14.40 -3.80
N SER A 152 16.07 -13.54 -4.21
CA SER A 152 14.63 -13.72 -3.95
C SER A 152 13.93 -14.55 -5.02
N GLY A 153 14.46 -14.60 -6.25
CA GLY A 153 13.72 -15.08 -7.42
C GLY A 153 12.54 -14.18 -7.81
N GLN A 154 12.44 -12.98 -7.22
CA GLN A 154 11.36 -12.03 -7.44
C GLN A 154 11.89 -10.79 -8.16
N LYS A 155 11.10 -10.25 -9.09
CA LYS A 155 11.36 -8.91 -9.66
C LYS A 155 11.31 -7.86 -8.56
N VAL A 156 12.22 -6.90 -8.61
CA VAL A 156 12.35 -5.81 -7.65
C VAL A 156 11.34 -4.70 -7.95
N ILE A 157 10.80 -4.10 -6.91
CA ILE A 157 10.02 -2.86 -6.96
C ILE A 157 10.92 -1.72 -6.48
N LEU A 158 10.88 -0.57 -7.16
CA LEU A 158 11.68 0.60 -6.79
C LEU A 158 10.78 1.78 -6.45
N VAL A 159 11.01 2.41 -5.31
CA VAL A 159 10.33 3.64 -4.88
C VAL A 159 11.37 4.74 -4.76
N ALA A 160 11.28 5.76 -5.58
CA ALA A 160 12.31 6.78 -5.73
C ALA A 160 11.78 8.18 -5.45
N HIS A 161 12.59 9.00 -4.79
CA HIS A 161 12.31 10.42 -4.59
C HIS A 161 13.34 11.28 -5.32
N SER A 162 12.88 12.34 -6.00
CA SER A 162 13.75 13.34 -6.62
C SER A 162 14.80 12.71 -7.56
N MET A 163 16.09 13.01 -7.39
CA MET A 163 17.19 12.42 -8.16
C MET A 163 17.25 10.88 -8.09
N GLY A 164 16.64 10.26 -7.07
CA GLY A 164 16.57 8.80 -6.97
C GLY A 164 15.93 8.13 -8.19
N GLY A 165 14.94 8.78 -8.82
CA GLY A 165 14.34 8.24 -10.04
C GLY A 165 15.28 8.27 -11.24
N LEU A 166 16.15 9.30 -11.32
CA LEU A 166 17.19 9.38 -12.34
C LEU A 166 18.33 8.38 -12.10
N ALA A 167 18.63 8.08 -10.82
CA ALA A 167 19.56 7.00 -10.47
C ALA A 167 19.05 5.64 -10.97
N ILE A 168 17.73 5.42 -10.95
CA ILE A 168 17.10 4.22 -11.54
C ILE A 168 17.26 4.23 -13.07
N GLU A 169 16.95 5.33 -13.75
CA GLU A 169 17.15 5.43 -15.21
C GLU A 169 18.60 5.15 -15.61
N GLN A 170 19.55 5.65 -14.82
CA GLN A 170 20.96 5.40 -15.04
C GLN A 170 21.29 3.91 -15.10
N THR A 171 20.60 3.05 -14.34
CA THR A 171 20.83 1.59 -14.31
C THR A 171 20.64 0.91 -15.68
N PHE A 172 19.87 1.52 -16.58
CA PHE A 172 19.65 1.02 -17.94
C PHE A 172 20.69 1.52 -18.95
N SER A 173 21.66 2.33 -18.52
CA SER A 173 22.70 2.85 -19.42
C SER A 173 23.52 1.69 -19.98
N SER A 174 23.79 1.69 -21.28
CA SER A 174 24.62 0.67 -21.94
C SER A 174 26.05 0.58 -21.39
N SER A 175 26.50 1.63 -20.69
CA SER A 175 27.77 1.67 -19.96
C SER A 175 27.78 0.79 -18.70
N ILE A 176 26.61 0.42 -18.17
CA ILE A 176 26.46 -0.40 -16.97
C ILE A 176 26.31 -1.87 -17.39
N PRO A 177 27.09 -2.78 -16.75
CA PRO A 177 26.96 -4.22 -16.99
C PRO A 177 25.52 -4.70 -16.81
N ARG A 178 25.06 -5.58 -17.70
CA ARG A 178 23.73 -6.22 -17.64
C ARG A 178 22.54 -5.26 -17.79
N SER A 179 22.76 -4.03 -18.22
CA SER A 179 21.69 -3.06 -18.53
C SER A 179 20.63 -3.62 -19.49
N ASN A 180 21.01 -4.47 -20.45
CA ASN A 180 20.09 -5.12 -21.38
C ASN A 180 19.16 -6.17 -20.76
N THR A 181 19.51 -6.74 -19.61
CA THR A 181 18.66 -7.70 -18.88
C THR A 181 17.93 -7.04 -17.72
N ARG A 182 18.26 -5.80 -17.37
CA ARG A 182 17.71 -5.12 -16.19
C ARG A 182 16.19 -4.97 -16.23
N ALA A 183 15.63 -4.75 -17.40
CA ALA A 183 14.19 -4.61 -17.60
C ALA A 183 13.38 -5.85 -17.17
N SER A 184 14.00 -7.05 -17.16
CA SER A 184 13.35 -8.27 -16.69
C SER A 184 13.47 -8.48 -15.18
N GLU A 185 14.31 -7.72 -14.49
CA GLU A 185 14.61 -7.86 -13.07
C GLU A 185 13.79 -6.87 -12.21
N ILE A 186 13.17 -5.88 -12.84
CA ILE A 186 12.32 -4.86 -12.20
C ILE A 186 10.88 -5.04 -12.71
N SER A 187 9.89 -4.92 -11.83
CA SER A 187 8.47 -4.94 -12.24
C SER A 187 7.84 -3.55 -12.24
N THR A 188 8.11 -2.78 -11.18
CA THR A 188 7.44 -1.51 -10.91
C THR A 188 8.45 -0.48 -10.43
N VAL A 189 8.27 0.75 -10.90
CA VAL A 189 8.98 1.92 -10.43
C VAL A 189 7.94 2.97 -10.07
N VAL A 190 8.00 3.47 -8.83
CA VAL A 190 7.22 4.63 -8.37
C VAL A 190 8.19 5.78 -8.16
N THR A 191 7.93 6.93 -8.76
CA THR A 191 8.78 8.12 -8.58
C THR A 191 8.00 9.29 -8.01
N LEU A 192 8.59 9.98 -7.02
CA LEU A 192 8.03 11.19 -6.41
C LEU A 192 8.90 12.40 -6.76
N GLY A 193 8.37 13.32 -7.58
CA GLY A 193 9.05 14.56 -7.94
C GLY A 193 10.38 14.35 -8.70
N THR A 194 10.51 13.29 -9.50
CA THR A 194 11.75 13.01 -10.24
C THR A 194 11.92 13.96 -11.42
N PRO A 195 13.03 14.71 -11.54
CA PRO A 195 13.19 15.68 -12.62
C PRO A 195 13.64 15.05 -13.95
N TYR A 196 12.75 14.32 -14.65
CA TYR A 196 13.08 13.65 -15.94
C TYR A 196 13.51 14.61 -17.05
N LYS A 197 13.13 15.89 -16.97
CA LYS A 197 13.59 16.95 -17.88
C LYS A 197 14.57 17.92 -17.22
N GLY A 198 14.98 17.63 -15.99
CA GLY A 198 15.77 18.51 -15.12
C GLY A 198 14.89 19.41 -14.26
N SER A 199 15.53 20.27 -13.48
CA SER A 199 14.93 21.02 -12.37
C SER A 199 15.11 22.53 -12.58
N ALA A 200 14.34 23.31 -11.83
CA ALA A 200 14.47 24.77 -11.79
C ALA A 200 15.62 25.24 -10.88
N LEU A 201 16.52 24.35 -10.44
CA LEU A 201 17.60 24.64 -9.50
C LEU A 201 18.50 25.81 -9.94
N ASP A 202 18.76 25.96 -11.24
CA ASP A 202 19.54 27.08 -11.78
C ASP A 202 18.84 28.44 -11.59
N SER A 203 17.52 28.47 -11.77
CA SER A 203 16.70 29.67 -11.54
C SER A 203 16.62 30.04 -10.05
N ILE A 204 16.78 29.06 -9.15
CA ILE A 204 16.82 29.26 -7.69
C ILE A 204 18.22 29.71 -7.25
N ALA A 205 19.28 29.07 -7.76
CA ALA A 205 20.68 29.38 -7.46
C ALA A 205 21.06 30.81 -7.89
N HIS A 206 20.53 31.27 -9.01
CA HIS A 206 20.75 32.61 -9.54
C HIS A 206 19.70 33.64 -9.07
N GLY A 207 19.05 33.40 -7.93
CA GLY A 207 17.89 34.16 -7.45
C GLY A 207 17.99 35.70 -7.39
N VAL A 208 19.15 36.32 -7.67
CA VAL A 208 19.32 37.78 -7.69
C VAL A 208 20.44 38.20 -8.66
N THR A 209 20.17 38.22 -9.96
CA THR A 209 20.70 39.30 -10.83
C THR A 209 19.52 40.11 -11.34
N LEU A 210 19.05 41.03 -10.50
CA LEU A 210 17.98 42.01 -10.76
C LEU A 210 18.30 43.01 -11.89
N SER A 211 19.12 42.65 -12.89
CA SER A 211 19.53 43.60 -13.91
C SER A 211 19.60 43.10 -15.35
N ASN A 212 19.66 41.79 -15.65
CA ASN A 212 19.81 41.36 -17.06
C ASN A 212 18.86 40.23 -17.42
N GLY A 213 17.90 40.54 -18.30
CA GLY A 213 16.76 39.69 -18.65
C GLY A 213 17.13 38.31 -19.21
N ILE A 214 16.96 37.28 -18.39
CA ILE A 214 16.91 35.88 -18.82
C ILE A 214 15.44 35.50 -19.00
N THR A 215 14.98 35.54 -20.25
CA THR A 215 13.67 35.04 -20.67
C THR A 215 13.79 33.56 -21.03
N GLY A 216 13.78 32.69 -20.02
CA GLY A 216 13.66 31.23 -20.20
C GLY A 216 12.19 30.78 -20.14
N PRO A 217 11.71 29.84 -20.98
CA PRO A 217 10.29 29.53 -21.11
C PRO A 217 9.67 28.71 -19.97
N LEU A 218 10.47 28.17 -19.03
CA LEU A 218 9.98 27.23 -18.01
C LEU A 218 10.63 27.55 -16.65
N GLY A 219 9.82 27.82 -15.63
CA GLY A 219 10.23 27.99 -14.22
C GLY A 219 10.71 29.39 -13.79
N GLY A 220 11.63 30.00 -14.55
CA GLY A 220 12.29 31.25 -14.13
C GLY A 220 11.34 32.45 -13.93
N GLN A 221 10.38 32.65 -14.82
CA GLN A 221 9.43 33.77 -14.73
C GLN A 221 8.44 33.63 -13.56
N GLY A 222 7.97 32.42 -13.27
CA GLY A 222 7.06 32.16 -12.15
C GLY A 222 7.75 32.39 -10.80
N PHE A 223 8.97 31.89 -10.66
CA PHE A 223 9.78 32.10 -9.46
C PHE A 223 10.20 33.57 -9.29
N LEU A 224 10.57 34.27 -10.37
CA LEU A 224 10.86 35.71 -10.35
C LEU A 224 9.62 36.55 -9.99
N THR A 225 8.46 36.20 -10.54
CA THR A 225 7.18 36.86 -10.22
C THR A 225 6.85 36.70 -8.74
N LEU A 226 7.03 35.50 -8.22
CA LEU A 226 6.79 35.17 -6.83
C LEU A 226 7.77 35.84 -5.87
N THR A 227 9.08 35.80 -6.13
CA THR A 227 10.10 36.49 -5.33
C THR A 227 9.85 38.00 -5.32
N THR A 228 9.50 38.59 -6.45
CA THR A 228 9.09 40.00 -6.56
C THR A 228 7.83 40.28 -5.73
N ALA A 229 6.83 39.39 -5.78
CA ALA A 229 5.59 39.53 -5.03
C ALA A 229 5.81 39.38 -3.50
N ILE A 230 6.70 38.47 -3.07
CA ILE A 230 7.12 38.32 -1.67
C ILE A 230 7.83 39.58 -1.20
N LEU A 231 8.81 40.08 -1.97
CA LEU A 231 9.52 41.33 -1.66
C LEU A 231 8.55 42.52 -1.57
N ALA A 232 7.57 42.61 -2.47
CA ALA A 232 6.55 43.65 -2.45
C ALA A 232 5.61 43.52 -1.23
N ALA A 233 5.15 42.31 -0.90
CA ALA A 233 4.35 42.04 0.29
C ALA A 233 5.14 42.36 1.57
N CYS A 234 6.44 42.04 1.59
CA CYS A 234 7.35 42.39 2.67
C CYS A 234 7.54 43.90 2.82
N GLY A 235 7.70 44.64 1.73
CA GLY A 235 7.72 46.10 1.75
C GLY A 235 6.46 46.70 2.38
N GLN A 236 5.29 46.16 2.04
CA GLN A 236 4.00 46.60 2.59
C GLN A 236 3.75 46.16 4.04
N ALA A 237 4.36 45.07 4.51
CA ALA A 237 4.21 44.57 5.87
C ALA A 237 5.23 45.19 6.85
N SER A 238 6.45 45.50 6.36
CA SER A 238 7.52 46.15 7.14
C SER A 238 7.15 47.55 7.62
N THR A 239 6.23 48.23 6.92
CA THR A 239 5.67 49.53 7.33
C THR A 239 4.70 49.42 8.52
N VAL A 240 4.27 48.21 8.89
CA VAL A 240 3.27 47.98 9.94
C VAL A 240 3.85 47.23 11.15
N ASN A 241 4.80 46.31 10.95
CA ASN A 241 5.57 45.66 12.02
C ASN A 241 6.88 45.05 11.47
N ALA A 242 8.03 45.36 12.09
CA ALA A 242 9.36 44.98 11.62
C ALA A 242 9.74 43.51 11.91
N ASP A 243 9.04 42.83 12.82
CA ASP A 243 9.33 41.44 13.26
C ASP A 243 8.55 40.34 12.50
N ASN A 244 8.06 40.63 11.28
CA ASN A 244 7.23 39.69 10.53
C ASN A 244 8.05 38.68 9.67
N ILE A 245 7.33 37.78 9.00
CA ILE A 245 7.82 36.68 8.12
C ILE A 245 9.02 37.03 7.22
N CYS A 246 9.20 38.31 6.90
CA CYS A 246 10.25 38.87 6.05
C CYS A 246 11.65 38.91 6.69
N THR A 247 11.76 38.91 8.03
CA THR A 247 13.06 38.75 8.72
C THR A 247 13.52 37.28 8.79
N LYS A 248 12.61 36.33 8.52
CA LYS A 248 12.90 34.89 8.43
C LYS A 248 13.27 34.43 7.01
N VAL A 249 13.26 35.34 6.03
CA VAL A 249 13.65 35.08 4.64
C VAL A 249 15.18 34.96 4.53
N GLY A 250 15.73 33.93 5.16
CA GLY A 250 17.11 33.48 4.98
C GLY A 250 17.25 32.72 3.67
N LEU A 251 17.07 33.42 2.55
CA LEU A 251 16.98 32.87 1.18
C LEU A 251 18.21 32.08 0.69
N LEU A 252 19.30 31.99 1.45
CA LEU A 252 20.62 31.66 0.90
C LEU A 252 21.48 30.75 1.81
N LYS A 253 20.91 29.68 2.37
CA LYS A 253 21.72 28.63 3.03
C LYS A 253 22.14 27.43 2.16
N PRO A 254 21.53 27.09 1.01
CA PRO A 254 22.03 25.99 0.16
C PRO A 254 22.92 26.46 -1.02
N VAL A 255 23.46 27.69 -0.99
CA VAL A 255 24.17 28.26 -2.16
C VAL A 255 25.49 27.54 -2.49
N THR A 256 26.12 26.86 -1.53
CA THR A 256 27.42 26.20 -1.76
C THR A 256 27.33 24.87 -2.50
N THR A 257 26.18 24.18 -2.48
CA THR A 257 25.98 22.91 -3.21
C THR A 257 25.39 23.10 -4.60
N LEU A 258 24.79 24.26 -4.88
CA LEU A 258 24.19 24.59 -6.19
C LEU A 258 25.21 24.79 -7.33
N HIS A 259 26.51 24.76 -7.02
CA HIS A 259 27.60 24.75 -8.00
C HIS A 259 28.23 23.36 -8.22
N SER A 260 27.68 22.29 -7.62
CA SER A 260 28.20 20.93 -7.80
C SER A 260 27.95 20.39 -9.21
N ASP A 261 28.68 19.33 -9.57
CA ASP A 261 28.48 18.61 -10.84
C ASP A 261 27.04 18.08 -10.93
N ALA A 262 26.48 17.58 -9.82
CA ALA A 262 25.09 17.15 -9.74
C ALA A 262 24.10 18.30 -9.99
N ALA A 263 24.32 19.48 -9.40
CA ALA A 263 23.46 20.64 -9.62
C ALA A 263 23.43 21.06 -11.11
N ASN A 264 24.59 21.10 -11.75
CA ASN A 264 24.73 21.39 -13.17
C ASN A 264 24.09 20.30 -14.05
N ALA A 265 24.27 19.04 -13.67
CA ALA A 265 23.67 17.91 -14.37
C ALA A 265 22.14 17.87 -14.20
N LEU A 266 21.58 18.36 -13.09
CA LEU A 266 20.14 18.43 -12.84
C LEU A 266 19.46 19.63 -13.48
N GLN A 267 20.18 20.51 -14.18
CA GLN A 267 19.58 21.64 -14.88
C GLN A 267 18.62 21.17 -15.96
N TYR A 268 17.55 21.95 -16.17
CA TYR A 268 16.59 21.66 -17.21
C TYR A 268 17.26 21.53 -18.59
N GLY A 269 17.05 20.40 -19.26
CA GLY A 269 17.62 20.11 -20.57
C GLY A 269 19.15 19.96 -20.60
N SER A 270 19.79 19.67 -19.47
CA SER A 270 21.23 19.40 -19.41
C SER A 270 21.61 18.23 -20.33
N LYS A 271 22.91 18.15 -20.69
CA LYS A 271 23.42 17.04 -21.50
C LYS A 271 23.28 15.70 -20.77
N GLN A 272 23.43 15.71 -19.45
CA GLN A 272 23.38 14.53 -18.60
C GLN A 272 21.95 13.97 -18.55
N ILE A 273 20.94 14.81 -18.34
CA ILE A 273 19.52 14.42 -18.37
C ILE A 273 19.15 13.87 -19.75
N ASN A 274 19.52 14.57 -20.82
CA ASN A 274 19.22 14.13 -22.18
C ASN A 274 19.97 12.86 -22.61
N ALA A 275 21.02 12.47 -21.89
CA ALA A 275 21.79 11.25 -22.16
C ALA A 275 21.30 10.04 -21.35
N LEU A 276 20.40 10.23 -20.39
CA LEU A 276 19.82 9.09 -19.67
C LEU A 276 18.93 8.28 -20.61
N PRO A 277 18.97 6.95 -20.51
CA PRO A 277 18.05 6.10 -21.23
C PRO A 277 16.64 6.24 -20.64
N SER A 278 15.63 6.18 -21.51
CA SER A 278 14.25 6.08 -21.06
C SER A 278 14.01 4.76 -20.33
N MET A 279 13.07 4.78 -19.38
CA MET A 279 12.61 3.56 -18.72
C MET A 279 11.99 2.57 -19.72
N PRO A 280 12.35 1.28 -19.69
CA PRO A 280 11.75 0.26 -20.55
C PRO A 280 10.23 0.12 -20.35
N ASP A 281 9.48 -0.04 -21.46
CA ASP A 281 8.02 -0.17 -21.46
C ASP A 281 7.48 -1.41 -20.73
N SER A 282 8.32 -2.41 -20.48
CA SER A 282 7.98 -3.62 -19.74
C SER A 282 7.89 -3.41 -18.23
N ILE A 283 8.29 -2.24 -17.74
CA ILE A 283 8.24 -1.84 -16.33
C ILE A 283 7.01 -0.95 -16.14
N HIS A 284 6.20 -1.25 -15.14
CA HIS A 284 5.12 -0.36 -14.73
C HIS A 284 5.71 0.87 -14.04
N LEU A 285 5.59 2.04 -14.64
CA LEU A 285 6.14 3.29 -14.13
C LEU A 285 4.99 4.21 -13.68
N LEU A 286 4.88 4.44 -12.37
CA LEU A 286 3.98 5.42 -11.77
C LEU A 286 4.76 6.70 -11.43
N GLN A 287 4.40 7.81 -12.07
CA GLN A 287 5.04 9.11 -11.84
C GLN A 287 4.17 10.00 -10.98
N LEU A 288 4.67 10.41 -9.82
CA LEU A 288 3.96 11.21 -8.84
C LEU A 288 4.59 12.61 -8.74
N ALA A 289 3.74 13.64 -8.74
CA ALA A 289 4.19 15.03 -8.70
C ALA A 289 3.50 15.85 -7.60
N GLY A 290 4.27 16.75 -6.98
CA GLY A 290 3.71 17.88 -6.26
C GLY A 290 3.39 19.02 -7.22
N HIS A 291 2.27 19.70 -7.00
CA HIS A 291 1.88 20.87 -7.77
C HIS A 291 1.45 22.01 -6.86
N ALA A 292 2.35 22.97 -6.64
CA ALA A 292 2.12 24.17 -5.86
C ALA A 292 1.77 25.36 -6.77
N ASN A 293 0.53 25.83 -6.63
CA ASN A 293 0.00 27.02 -7.25
C ASN A 293 0.16 28.23 -6.33
N TYR A 294 0.84 29.27 -6.81
CA TYR A 294 1.00 30.51 -6.07
C TYR A 294 0.27 31.66 -6.75
N GLU A 295 -0.77 32.15 -6.10
CA GLU A 295 -1.46 33.34 -6.57
C GLU A 295 -0.77 34.60 -6.06
N THR A 296 -0.30 35.39 -7.02
CA THR A 296 0.34 36.68 -6.76
C THR A 296 -0.57 37.81 -7.21
N GLN A 297 -0.65 38.85 -6.38
CA GLN A 297 -1.22 40.14 -6.74
C GLN A 297 -0.16 41.20 -6.44
N SER A 298 0.67 41.52 -7.45
CA SER A 298 1.69 42.55 -7.28
C SER A 298 1.07 43.94 -7.50
N SER A 299 0.86 44.67 -6.40
CA SER A 299 0.47 46.09 -6.44
C SER A 299 1.71 46.97 -6.24
N TRP A 300 2.70 46.82 -7.13
CA TRP A 300 3.83 47.75 -7.15
C TRP A 300 3.39 49.05 -7.86
N PHE A 301 3.58 50.20 -7.19
CA PHE A 301 3.24 51.56 -7.68
C PHE A 301 1.76 51.84 -8.08
N ARG A 302 0.78 51.47 -7.24
CA ARG A 302 -0.65 51.85 -7.44
C ARG A 302 -1.28 51.36 -8.77
N GLN A 303 -0.57 50.57 -9.58
CA GLN A 303 -1.14 49.87 -10.71
C GLN A 303 -1.63 48.51 -10.22
N LEU A 304 -2.95 48.31 -10.27
CA LEU A 304 -3.56 47.00 -10.06
C LEU A 304 -3.15 46.12 -11.25
N ARG A 305 -2.17 45.23 -11.07
CA ARG A 305 -1.99 44.12 -11.99
C ARG A 305 -3.02 43.05 -11.67
N GLU A 306 -3.59 42.44 -12.71
CA GLU A 306 -4.45 41.26 -12.57
C GLU A 306 -3.70 40.17 -11.80
N ALA A 307 -4.44 39.39 -11.00
CA ALA A 307 -3.88 38.28 -10.27
C ALA A 307 -3.26 37.29 -11.26
N SER A 308 -2.01 36.89 -11.02
CA SER A 308 -1.35 35.84 -11.81
C SER A 308 -1.04 34.65 -10.93
N THR A 309 -1.27 33.46 -11.48
CA THR A 309 -0.91 32.19 -10.85
C THR A 309 0.45 31.75 -11.37
N ALA A 310 1.40 31.58 -10.46
CA ALA A 310 2.67 30.93 -10.76
C ALA A 310 2.54 29.43 -10.46
N HIS A 311 2.69 28.61 -11.50
CA HIS A 311 2.75 27.15 -11.42
C HIS A 311 4.20 26.72 -11.22
N LEU A 312 4.54 26.21 -10.03
CA LEU A 312 5.93 25.92 -9.68
C LEU A 312 6.24 24.43 -9.56
N GLY A 313 5.28 23.55 -9.90
CA GLY A 313 5.38 22.13 -9.56
C GLY A 313 5.62 21.97 -8.07
N ASP A 314 6.60 21.16 -7.67
CA ASP A 314 6.93 20.95 -6.26
C ASP A 314 7.92 21.98 -5.69
N THR A 315 8.11 23.11 -6.38
CA THR A 315 9.09 24.21 -6.17
C THR A 315 10.50 23.96 -6.69
N ILE A 316 10.95 22.70 -6.79
CA ILE A 316 12.27 22.35 -7.35
C ILE A 316 12.12 21.78 -8.76
N VAL A 317 11.09 20.95 -8.93
CA VAL A 317 10.78 20.22 -10.15
C VAL A 317 9.41 20.66 -10.63
N THR A 318 9.33 21.08 -11.89
CA THR A 318 8.06 21.41 -12.51
C THR A 318 7.26 20.13 -12.77
N GLU A 319 5.93 20.23 -12.76
CA GLU A 319 5.05 19.09 -13.08
C GLU A 319 5.42 18.46 -14.44
N ALA A 320 5.63 19.27 -15.48
CA ALA A 320 6.03 18.78 -16.80
C ALA A 320 7.39 18.06 -16.84
N SER A 321 8.25 18.30 -15.84
CA SER A 321 9.51 17.56 -15.68
C SER A 321 9.32 16.29 -14.85
N ALA A 322 8.43 16.32 -13.84
CA ALA A 322 8.09 15.16 -13.02
C ALA A 322 7.24 14.12 -13.77
N VAL A 323 6.34 14.58 -14.64
CA VAL A 323 5.41 13.77 -15.43
C VAL A 323 5.53 14.19 -16.90
N PRO A 324 6.62 13.81 -17.60
CA PRO A 324 6.81 14.17 -18.99
C PRO A 324 5.77 13.47 -19.88
N SER A 325 5.17 14.21 -20.82
CA SER A 325 4.24 13.63 -21.79
C SER A 325 4.98 12.87 -22.90
N PRO A 326 4.47 11.69 -23.34
CA PRO A 326 3.34 10.97 -22.78
C PRO A 326 3.74 10.18 -21.52
N SER A 327 2.97 10.32 -20.44
CA SER A 327 3.07 9.46 -19.26
C SER A 327 1.90 8.47 -19.27
N LYS A 328 2.17 7.20 -18.98
CA LYS A 328 1.14 6.14 -18.97
C LYS A 328 0.32 6.21 -17.69
N ASP A 329 0.99 6.25 -16.54
CA ASP A 329 0.38 6.28 -15.21
C ASP A 329 1.01 7.39 -14.38
N ASN A 330 0.19 8.31 -13.89
CA ASN A 330 0.62 9.44 -13.08
C ASN A 330 -0.48 9.92 -12.14
N ALA A 331 -0.05 10.56 -11.06
CA ALA A 331 -0.94 11.27 -10.15
C ALA A 331 -0.22 12.50 -9.57
N GLN A 332 -1.02 13.42 -9.02
CA GLN A 332 -0.48 14.66 -8.47
C GLN A 332 -1.25 15.17 -7.26
N ALA A 333 -0.51 15.70 -6.29
CA ALA A 333 -1.05 16.45 -5.16
C ALA A 333 -1.01 17.95 -5.50
N THR A 334 -2.16 18.63 -5.44
CA THR A 334 -2.27 20.06 -5.80
C THR A 334 -2.53 20.91 -4.57
N CYS A 335 -1.66 21.90 -4.34
CA CYS A 335 -1.77 22.85 -3.24
C CYS A 335 -1.85 24.28 -3.76
N THR A 336 -2.78 25.07 -3.23
CA THR A 336 -2.93 26.49 -3.59
C THR A 336 -2.56 27.42 -2.42
N TYR A 337 -1.65 28.35 -2.72
CA TYR A 337 -1.06 29.32 -1.82
C TYR A 337 -1.24 30.74 -2.35
N THR A 338 -1.17 31.73 -1.46
CA THR A 338 -1.09 33.13 -1.83
C THR A 338 0.02 33.83 -1.06
N VAL A 339 0.66 34.81 -1.71
CA VAL A 339 1.60 35.73 -1.05
C VAL A 339 0.94 37.05 -0.64
N ASN A 340 -0.37 37.21 -0.92
CA ASN A 340 -1.13 38.37 -0.49
C ASN A 340 -1.66 38.17 0.93
N VAL A 341 -1.01 38.80 1.91
CA VAL A 341 -1.38 38.76 3.33
C VAL A 341 -2.85 39.16 3.56
N LYS A 342 -3.36 40.14 2.82
CA LYS A 342 -4.77 40.58 2.95
C LYS A 342 -5.73 39.52 2.41
N GLN A 343 -5.36 38.84 1.33
CA GLN A 343 -6.18 37.76 0.78
C GLN A 343 -6.19 36.55 1.72
N ALA A 344 -5.04 36.14 2.24
CA ALA A 344 -4.95 35.06 3.22
C ALA A 344 -5.80 35.35 4.47
N ALA A 345 -5.72 36.58 5.02
CA ALA A 345 -6.53 36.98 6.17
C ALA A 345 -8.05 37.03 5.84
N ARG A 346 -8.42 37.39 4.61
CA ARG A 346 -9.82 37.37 4.15
C ARG A 346 -10.34 35.95 4.00
N ASP A 347 -9.55 35.05 3.42
CA ASP A 347 -9.92 33.65 3.25
C ASP A 347 -10.04 32.97 4.61
N GLU A 348 -9.13 33.25 5.54
CA GLU A 348 -9.21 32.77 6.91
C GLU A 348 -10.48 33.27 7.63
N ALA A 349 -10.78 34.58 7.53
CA ALA A 349 -12.04 35.12 8.04
C ALA A 349 -13.25 34.51 7.35
N GLY A 350 -13.17 34.26 6.04
CA GLY A 350 -14.21 33.62 5.24
C GLY A 350 -14.49 32.18 5.68
N VAL A 351 -13.45 31.43 6.05
CA VAL A 351 -13.57 30.08 6.63
C VAL A 351 -14.23 30.14 7.99
N ILE A 352 -13.81 31.06 8.87
CA ILE A 352 -14.42 31.25 10.20
C ILE A 352 -15.90 31.61 10.09
N LEU A 353 -16.25 32.42 9.09
CA LEU A 353 -17.62 32.84 8.81
C LEU A 353 -18.43 31.83 7.98
N GLY A 354 -17.83 30.70 7.56
CA GLY A 354 -18.48 29.67 6.76
C GLY A 354 -18.85 30.08 5.33
N VAL A 355 -18.27 31.17 4.81
CA VAL A 355 -18.52 31.70 3.45
C VAL A 355 -17.44 31.31 2.45
N VAL A 356 -16.32 30.76 2.91
CA VAL A 356 -15.25 30.15 2.10
C VAL A 356 -15.03 28.73 2.60
N ALA A 357 -15.04 27.74 1.71
CA ALA A 357 -14.71 26.37 2.10
C ALA A 357 -13.23 26.29 2.51
N LYS A 358 -12.93 25.49 3.54
CA LYS A 358 -11.57 25.38 4.06
C LYS A 358 -10.55 24.91 3.01
N ASN A 359 -10.99 24.11 2.03
CA ASN A 359 -10.15 23.67 0.92
C ASN A 359 -9.87 24.79 -0.10
N ASP A 360 -10.81 25.72 -0.25
CA ASP A 360 -10.70 26.85 -1.19
C ASP A 360 -9.92 28.01 -0.58
N ALA A 361 -9.78 28.02 0.76
CA ALA A 361 -9.04 29.03 1.48
C ALA A 361 -7.55 28.96 1.18
N ARG A 362 -6.95 30.10 0.80
CA ARG A 362 -5.55 30.16 0.39
C ARG A 362 -4.68 30.40 1.61
N GLY A 363 -3.71 29.51 1.80
CA GLY A 363 -2.73 29.66 2.88
C GLY A 363 -1.69 30.71 2.53
N LEU A 364 -1.27 31.51 3.50
CA LEU A 364 -0.05 32.30 3.38
C LEU A 364 1.15 31.37 3.55
N SER A 365 1.89 31.10 2.49
CA SER A 365 3.14 30.32 2.57
C SER A 365 4.20 30.87 1.62
N VAL A 366 5.47 30.72 2.01
CA VAL A 366 6.63 31.16 1.24
C VAL A 366 7.46 29.92 0.83
N PRO A 367 7.67 29.69 -0.48
CA PRO A 367 8.00 28.38 -1.07
C PRO A 367 9.33 27.75 -0.66
N VAL A 368 10.27 28.52 -0.12
CA VAL A 368 11.65 28.04 0.10
C VAL A 368 11.91 27.68 1.56
N ILE A 369 10.99 28.02 2.46
CA ILE A 369 11.29 28.08 3.91
C ILE A 369 10.37 27.14 4.71
N ASP A 370 9.17 26.86 4.21
CA ASP A 370 8.21 26.07 4.96
C ASP A 370 8.34 24.58 4.62
N GLY A 371 9.07 23.86 5.48
CA GLY A 371 9.18 22.39 5.47
C GLY A 371 7.87 21.67 5.81
N SER A 372 6.74 22.37 5.86
CA SER A 372 5.41 21.83 6.20
C SER A 372 4.43 21.90 5.02
N VAL A 373 4.90 22.24 3.82
CA VAL A 373 4.10 22.33 2.59
C VAL A 373 3.92 20.92 2.00
N PRO A 374 2.70 20.35 1.97
CA PRO A 374 2.47 18.98 1.48
C PRO A 374 3.01 18.75 0.06
N CYS A 375 2.69 19.65 -0.86
CA CYS A 375 3.15 19.59 -2.25
C CYS A 375 4.61 20.06 -2.46
N GLY A 376 5.38 20.31 -1.40
CA GLY A 376 6.77 20.74 -1.51
C GLY A 376 7.71 19.58 -1.81
N HIS A 377 8.74 19.80 -2.60
CA HIS A 377 9.64 18.76 -3.11
C HIS A 377 10.18 17.83 -2.01
N GLY A 378 10.64 18.37 -0.89
CA GLY A 378 11.17 17.57 0.23
C GLY A 378 10.11 16.88 1.09
N GLN A 379 8.83 17.15 0.86
CA GLN A 379 7.71 16.69 1.68
C GLN A 379 6.79 15.68 0.98
N LEU A 380 7.03 15.38 -0.31
CA LEU A 380 6.19 14.47 -1.10
C LEU A 380 6.05 13.08 -0.48
N THR A 381 7.04 12.61 0.29
CA THR A 381 7.01 11.32 0.99
C THR A 381 6.18 11.33 2.28
N ARG A 382 5.70 12.50 2.71
CA ARG A 382 4.84 12.71 3.88
C ARG A 382 3.41 13.13 3.51
N ASP A 383 3.17 13.38 2.23
CA ASP A 383 1.86 13.73 1.67
C ASP A 383 1.00 12.47 1.53
N ILE A 384 -0.17 12.45 2.17
CA ILE A 384 -1.04 11.26 2.22
C ILE A 384 -1.56 10.87 0.84
N GLU A 385 -1.84 11.84 -0.03
CA GLU A 385 -2.35 11.57 -1.37
C GLU A 385 -1.29 10.81 -2.20
N LEU A 386 -0.07 11.32 -2.27
CA LEU A 386 1.00 10.66 -3.04
C LEU A 386 1.49 9.34 -2.41
N THR A 387 1.49 9.25 -1.08
CA THR A 387 1.89 8.02 -0.42
C THR A 387 0.83 6.92 -0.58
N ASN A 388 -0.47 7.25 -0.59
CA ASN A 388 -1.53 6.29 -0.92
C ASN A 388 -1.37 5.73 -2.34
N ASP A 389 -1.04 6.58 -3.32
CA ASP A 389 -0.79 6.11 -4.70
C ASP A 389 0.46 5.21 -4.78
N THR A 390 1.51 5.56 -4.03
CA THR A 390 2.71 4.72 -3.90
C THR A 390 2.38 3.36 -3.32
N LEU A 391 1.61 3.33 -2.23
CA LEU A 391 1.23 2.10 -1.54
C LEU A 391 0.32 1.25 -2.42
N GLY A 392 -0.64 1.85 -3.13
CA GLY A 392 -1.51 1.16 -4.07
C GLY A 392 -0.73 0.45 -5.17
N ALA A 393 0.23 1.14 -5.81
CA ALA A 393 1.04 0.54 -6.86
C ALA A 393 1.94 -0.61 -6.37
N VAL A 394 2.54 -0.47 -5.19
CA VAL A 394 3.36 -1.55 -4.59
C VAL A 394 2.46 -2.72 -4.19
N TYR A 395 1.33 -2.43 -3.55
CA TYR A 395 0.36 -3.42 -3.11
C TYR A 395 -0.16 -4.25 -4.28
N ASP A 396 -0.61 -3.60 -5.37
CA ASP A 396 -1.16 -4.30 -6.53
C ASP A 396 -0.14 -5.24 -7.18
N ASP A 397 1.14 -4.83 -7.26
CA ASP A 397 2.21 -5.70 -7.79
C ASP A 397 2.49 -6.91 -6.89
N ILE A 398 2.63 -6.68 -5.57
CA ILE A 398 2.87 -7.76 -4.60
C ILE A 398 1.67 -8.71 -4.55
N ASN A 399 0.45 -8.18 -4.44
CA ASN A 399 -0.78 -8.96 -4.36
C ASN A 399 -0.97 -9.85 -5.60
N ALA A 400 -0.74 -9.32 -6.81
CA ALA A 400 -0.82 -10.11 -8.03
C ALA A 400 0.19 -11.29 -8.04
N ARG A 401 1.35 -11.15 -7.39
CA ARG A 401 2.31 -12.25 -7.22
C ARG A 401 1.88 -13.23 -6.15
N MET A 402 1.36 -12.73 -5.04
CA MET A 402 0.82 -13.57 -3.97
C MET A 402 -0.30 -14.44 -4.49
N GLU A 403 -1.25 -13.89 -5.25
CA GLU A 403 -2.34 -14.64 -5.89
C GLU A 403 -1.80 -15.75 -6.81
N ARG A 404 -0.79 -15.46 -7.65
CA ARG A 404 -0.16 -16.49 -8.50
C ARG A 404 0.58 -17.55 -7.69
N ALA A 405 1.33 -17.14 -6.68
CA ALA A 405 2.07 -18.05 -5.80
C ALA A 405 1.12 -18.98 -5.05
N LEU A 406 0.01 -18.40 -4.59
CA LEU A 406 -1.07 -19.05 -3.91
C LEU A 406 -1.81 -20.03 -4.81
N PHE A 407 -2.16 -19.63 -6.03
CA PHE A 407 -2.74 -20.51 -7.03
C PHE A 407 -1.85 -21.76 -7.28
N ASN A 408 -0.55 -21.54 -7.47
CA ASN A 408 0.43 -22.61 -7.65
C ASN A 408 0.61 -23.47 -6.38
N ALA A 409 0.45 -22.87 -5.21
CA ALA A 409 0.54 -23.55 -3.92
C ALA A 409 -0.68 -24.44 -3.66
N ALA A 410 -1.88 -23.90 -3.86
CA ALA A 410 -3.16 -24.57 -3.67
C ALA A 410 -3.31 -25.78 -4.60
N ALA A 411 -2.69 -25.75 -5.77
CA ALA A 411 -2.60 -26.90 -6.68
C ALA A 411 -1.97 -28.16 -6.04
N THR A 412 -1.22 -28.00 -4.93
CA THR A 412 -0.48 -29.07 -4.24
C THR A 412 -0.79 -29.14 -2.74
N ILE A 413 -1.90 -28.54 -2.30
CA ILE A 413 -2.18 -28.43 -0.87
C ILE A 413 -2.63 -29.75 -0.26
N THR A 414 -2.27 -29.97 1.00
CA THR A 414 -2.80 -31.09 1.78
C THR A 414 -4.11 -30.68 2.44
N VAL A 415 -5.18 -31.36 2.03
CA VAL A 415 -6.49 -31.37 2.68
C VAL A 415 -6.36 -32.16 3.99
N PRO A 416 -6.68 -31.57 5.16
CA PRO A 416 -6.55 -32.25 6.44
C PRO A 416 -7.47 -33.48 6.56
N ALA A 417 -7.08 -34.43 7.41
CA ALA A 417 -7.96 -35.51 7.84
C ALA A 417 -9.26 -34.96 8.44
N GLY A 418 -10.39 -35.61 8.15
CA GLY A 418 -11.72 -35.16 8.56
C GLY A 418 -12.35 -34.12 7.62
N VAL A 419 -11.57 -33.56 6.68
CA VAL A 419 -12.08 -32.74 5.59
C VAL A 419 -12.26 -33.64 4.39
N CYS A 420 -13.52 -33.99 4.10
CA CYS A 420 -13.95 -34.81 2.95
C CYS A 420 -13.53 -36.28 2.99
N THR A 421 -12.43 -36.61 3.67
CA THR A 421 -11.94 -37.96 3.87
C THR A 421 -11.32 -38.12 5.25
N GLU A 422 -11.27 -39.35 5.77
CA GLU A 422 -10.71 -39.63 7.11
C GLU A 422 -9.19 -39.44 7.18
N ASN A 423 -8.49 -39.53 6.05
CA ASN A 423 -7.04 -39.39 5.97
C ASN A 423 -6.66 -38.11 5.23
N PRO A 424 -5.50 -37.49 5.51
CA PRO A 424 -5.06 -36.33 4.75
C PRO A 424 -4.85 -36.70 3.28
N LEU A 425 -5.28 -35.84 2.37
CA LEU A 425 -5.10 -36.00 0.92
C LEU A 425 -4.40 -34.79 0.34
N THR A 426 -3.40 -35.03 -0.51
CA THR A 426 -2.72 -33.94 -1.22
C THR A 426 -3.31 -33.78 -2.60
N LEU A 427 -3.70 -32.55 -2.95
CA LEU A 427 -4.21 -32.24 -4.27
C LEU A 427 -3.11 -32.39 -5.32
N ALA A 428 -3.51 -32.85 -6.51
CA ALA A 428 -2.68 -32.85 -7.70
C ALA A 428 -3.33 -31.93 -8.73
N SER A 429 -2.70 -30.79 -8.99
CA SER A 429 -3.23 -29.76 -9.91
C SER A 429 -4.60 -29.22 -9.49
N GLY A 430 -4.81 -29.04 -8.18
CA GLY A 430 -6.03 -28.43 -7.62
C GLY A 430 -7.20 -29.40 -7.43
N ALA A 431 -7.02 -30.67 -7.77
CA ALA A 431 -8.01 -31.72 -7.55
C ALA A 431 -7.39 -33.04 -7.07
N VAL A 432 -8.19 -33.87 -6.40
CA VAL A 432 -7.83 -35.26 -6.11
C VAL A 432 -9.09 -36.12 -6.13
N THR A 433 -9.00 -37.28 -6.76
CA THR A 433 -10.07 -38.28 -6.69
C THR A 433 -10.06 -38.92 -5.31
N ILE A 434 -11.23 -39.02 -4.68
CA ILE A 434 -11.36 -39.69 -3.39
C ILE A 434 -11.24 -41.21 -3.62
N PRO A 435 -10.32 -41.91 -2.92
CA PRO A 435 -10.23 -43.36 -3.01
C PRO A 435 -11.60 -44.01 -2.70
N ASP A 436 -11.92 -45.11 -3.39
CA ASP A 436 -13.15 -45.90 -3.20
C ASP A 436 -14.48 -45.22 -3.59
N SER A 437 -14.46 -44.02 -4.18
CA SER A 437 -15.66 -43.33 -4.67
C SER A 437 -16.15 -43.82 -6.05
N GLY A 438 -15.58 -44.90 -6.58
CA GLY A 438 -15.85 -45.38 -7.94
C GLY A 438 -15.50 -44.40 -9.07
N GLY A 439 -14.63 -43.41 -8.81
CA GLY A 439 -14.21 -42.39 -9.78
C GLY A 439 -15.14 -41.16 -9.89
N TYR A 440 -16.27 -41.16 -9.20
CA TYR A 440 -17.26 -40.05 -9.23
C TYR A 440 -17.10 -39.05 -8.08
N GLY A 441 -16.17 -39.31 -7.15
CA GLY A 441 -15.94 -38.49 -5.98
C GLY A 441 -14.58 -37.83 -6.04
N GLY A 442 -14.53 -36.57 -5.65
CA GLY A 442 -13.34 -35.76 -5.75
C GLY A 442 -13.39 -34.58 -4.81
N ILE A 443 -12.20 -34.12 -4.43
CA ILE A 443 -11.97 -32.84 -3.78
C ILE A 443 -11.39 -31.93 -4.85
N TYR A 444 -11.95 -30.74 -5.01
CA TYR A 444 -11.41 -29.73 -5.89
C TYR A 444 -11.47 -28.36 -5.23
N VAL A 445 -10.51 -27.52 -5.59
CA VAL A 445 -10.53 -26.09 -5.26
C VAL A 445 -11.20 -25.38 -6.43
N PRO A 446 -12.38 -24.75 -6.22
CA PRO A 446 -13.06 -24.00 -7.26
C PRO A 446 -12.09 -23.00 -7.93
N GLY A 447 -12.08 -22.95 -9.26
CA GLY A 447 -11.20 -22.06 -10.04
C GLY A 447 -9.75 -22.52 -10.23
N ILE A 448 -9.31 -23.66 -9.67
CA ILE A 448 -8.00 -24.27 -9.93
C ILE A 448 -8.21 -25.57 -10.71
N GLY A 449 -8.32 -25.48 -12.05
CA GLY A 449 -8.57 -26.61 -12.94
C GLY A 449 -9.02 -26.17 -14.34
N THR A 450 -8.93 -27.05 -15.34
CA THR A 450 -9.09 -26.75 -16.78
C THR A 450 -10.53 -26.64 -17.29
N GLU A 451 -11.53 -26.61 -16.42
CA GLU A 451 -12.92 -26.41 -16.84
C GLU A 451 -13.40 -25.03 -16.39
N GLU A 452 -13.76 -24.20 -17.36
CA GLU A 452 -14.59 -23.01 -17.17
C GLU A 452 -15.83 -23.44 -16.39
N VAL A 453 -15.85 -23.13 -15.09
CA VAL A 453 -17.11 -23.06 -14.35
C VAL A 453 -17.77 -21.75 -14.81
N ASP A 454 -18.83 -21.91 -15.60
CA ASP A 454 -19.59 -20.92 -16.40
C ASP A 454 -20.27 -19.78 -15.59
N ASP A 455 -19.90 -19.59 -14.32
CA ASP A 455 -20.54 -18.62 -13.42
C ASP A 455 -19.71 -17.36 -13.15
N GLY A 456 -18.57 -17.19 -13.83
CA GLY A 456 -17.85 -15.91 -13.86
C GLY A 456 -17.32 -15.39 -12.51
N ARG A 457 -17.28 -16.23 -11.47
CA ARG A 457 -16.67 -15.88 -10.17
C ARG A 457 -15.31 -16.57 -10.06
N PRO A 458 -14.19 -15.84 -10.18
CA PRO A 458 -12.88 -16.43 -9.90
C PRO A 458 -12.82 -16.89 -8.44
N ALA A 459 -12.00 -17.89 -8.18
CA ALA A 459 -11.69 -18.36 -6.84
C ALA A 459 -11.30 -17.19 -5.94
N GLU A 460 -12.07 -16.92 -4.89
CA GLU A 460 -11.66 -15.99 -3.84
C GLU A 460 -10.69 -16.72 -2.90
N ALA A 461 -9.47 -16.98 -3.36
CA ALA A 461 -8.37 -17.29 -2.46
C ALA A 461 -7.94 -15.97 -1.82
N LEU A 462 -8.69 -15.53 -0.80
CA LEU A 462 -8.37 -14.32 -0.06
C LEU A 462 -7.16 -14.62 0.82
N ALA A 463 -5.98 -14.30 0.30
CA ALA A 463 -4.90 -13.86 1.15
C ALA A 463 -5.35 -12.53 1.74
N ASP A 464 -5.34 -12.44 3.06
CA ASP A 464 -5.63 -11.18 3.71
C ASP A 464 -4.50 -10.18 3.45
N GLY A 465 -4.57 -9.48 2.31
CA GLY A 465 -3.71 -8.35 2.00
C GLY A 465 -4.38 -7.00 2.32
N ARG A 466 -5.71 -6.96 2.48
CA ARG A 466 -6.48 -5.72 2.69
C ARG A 466 -7.19 -5.60 4.04
N ALA A 467 -7.50 -6.68 4.75
CA ALA A 467 -8.12 -6.58 6.07
C ALA A 467 -7.04 -6.33 7.11
N GLN A 468 -7.31 -5.29 7.90
CA GLN A 468 -6.60 -4.85 9.10
C GLN A 468 -5.15 -5.30 9.19
N MET A 469 -4.30 -4.34 8.81
CA MET A 469 -2.87 -4.37 9.03
C MET A 469 -2.52 -4.98 10.40
N SER A 470 -3.27 -4.86 11.50
CA SER A 470 -2.88 -5.41 12.81
C SER A 470 -3.05 -6.90 13.16
N ASP A 471 -3.64 -7.74 12.30
CA ASP A 471 -4.14 -9.05 12.73
C ASP A 471 -3.06 -10.13 13.00
N PRO A 472 -3.05 -10.85 14.14
CA PRO A 472 -2.25 -12.08 14.34
C PRO A 472 -2.45 -13.19 13.27
N TYR A 473 -3.48 -13.09 12.42
CA TYR A 473 -3.68 -13.94 11.23
C TYR A 473 -3.13 -13.37 9.93
N ARG A 474 -2.26 -12.35 9.97
CA ARG A 474 -1.50 -11.87 8.80
C ARG A 474 -0.98 -13.01 7.93
N GLY A 475 -1.55 -13.13 6.73
CA GLY A 475 -1.25 -14.16 5.73
C GLY A 475 -1.71 -15.59 6.09
N ALA A 476 -2.71 -15.70 6.95
CA ALA A 476 -3.58 -16.86 6.92
C ALA A 476 -4.35 -16.85 5.59
N LEU A 477 -4.60 -18.05 5.10
CA LEU A 477 -5.23 -18.30 3.83
C LEU A 477 -6.49 -19.12 4.08
N ALA A 478 -7.63 -18.66 3.59
CA ALA A 478 -8.84 -19.46 3.52
C ALA A 478 -9.00 -20.04 2.10
N ILE A 479 -9.20 -21.35 2.02
CA ILE A 479 -9.48 -22.07 0.77
C ILE A 479 -10.78 -22.83 0.91
N GLU A 480 -11.67 -22.64 -0.05
CA GLU A 480 -12.86 -23.48 -0.20
C GLU A 480 -12.51 -24.81 -0.88
N PHE A 481 -12.97 -25.90 -0.27
CA PHE A 481 -12.92 -27.25 -0.80
C PHE A 481 -14.34 -27.72 -1.09
N LEU A 482 -14.57 -28.18 -2.31
CA LEU A 482 -15.81 -28.85 -2.69
C LEU A 482 -15.55 -30.35 -2.79
N CYS A 483 -16.39 -31.12 -2.10
CA CYS A 483 -16.19 -32.54 -1.86
C CYS A 483 -17.42 -33.33 -2.24
N SER A 484 -17.32 -34.09 -3.31
CA SER A 484 -18.41 -34.95 -3.79
C SER A 484 -18.08 -36.40 -3.48
N THR A 485 -19.02 -37.14 -2.90
CA THR A 485 -18.89 -38.59 -2.70
C THR A 485 -19.63 -39.41 -3.76
N SER A 486 -20.51 -38.80 -4.56
CA SER A 486 -21.44 -39.53 -5.45
C SER A 486 -21.65 -38.92 -6.84
N GLY A 487 -20.86 -37.90 -7.24
CA GLY A 487 -20.87 -37.34 -8.60
C GLY A 487 -22.06 -36.46 -8.97
N ILE A 488 -23.25 -36.63 -8.37
CA ILE A 488 -24.45 -35.85 -8.68
C ILE A 488 -25.26 -35.62 -7.38
N GLY A 489 -25.28 -34.38 -6.87
CA GLY A 489 -26.31 -33.91 -5.92
C GLY A 489 -25.96 -33.79 -4.43
N GLY A 490 -24.67 -33.79 -4.02
CA GLY A 490 -24.31 -33.69 -2.59
C GLY A 490 -22.89 -33.20 -2.32
N ALA A 491 -22.42 -32.20 -3.07
CA ALA A 491 -21.10 -31.65 -2.84
C ALA A 491 -21.05 -30.90 -1.50
N GLN A 492 -20.19 -31.38 -0.61
CA GLN A 492 -19.91 -30.77 0.67
C GLN A 492 -18.91 -29.63 0.50
N SER A 493 -19.22 -28.48 1.08
CA SER A 493 -18.30 -27.35 1.11
C SER A 493 -17.63 -27.21 2.47
N TYR A 494 -16.31 -27.03 2.44
CA TYR A 494 -15.47 -26.77 3.60
C TYR A 494 -14.59 -25.56 3.30
N ILE A 495 -14.29 -24.75 4.31
CA ILE A 495 -13.28 -23.69 4.21
C ILE A 495 -12.11 -24.11 5.09
N GLY A 496 -11.00 -24.54 4.50
CA GLY A 496 -9.77 -24.80 5.22
C GLY A 496 -9.00 -23.50 5.44
N ILE A 497 -8.51 -23.29 6.65
CA ILE A 497 -7.65 -22.17 7.01
C ILE A 497 -6.22 -22.68 7.12
N TYR A 498 -5.30 -21.98 6.48
CA TYR A 498 -3.89 -22.30 6.42
C TYR A 498 -3.05 -21.11 6.89
N LYS A 499 -1.84 -21.35 7.35
CA LYS A 499 -0.81 -20.30 7.52
C LYS A 499 -0.18 -19.96 6.17
N ASN A 500 0.64 -18.91 6.13
CA ASN A 500 1.46 -18.54 4.97
C ASN A 500 2.34 -19.69 4.43
N ASP A 501 2.83 -20.58 5.30
CA ASP A 501 3.61 -21.76 4.91
C ASP A 501 2.73 -22.93 4.42
N LEU A 502 1.42 -22.69 4.29
CA LEU A 502 0.37 -23.66 3.91
C LEU A 502 0.16 -24.78 4.92
N THR A 503 0.61 -24.59 6.16
CA THR A 503 0.25 -25.50 7.26
C THR A 503 -1.21 -25.28 7.63
N PRO A 504 -2.05 -26.32 7.69
CA PRO A 504 -3.44 -26.18 8.09
C PRO A 504 -3.53 -25.73 9.56
N VAL A 505 -4.44 -24.78 9.81
CA VAL A 505 -4.76 -24.20 11.12
C VAL A 505 -6.11 -24.69 11.61
N GLY A 506 -7.08 -24.81 10.71
CA GLY A 506 -8.44 -25.18 11.07
C GLY A 506 -9.32 -25.37 9.84
N VAL A 507 -10.55 -25.82 10.06
CA VAL A 507 -11.55 -26.04 9.01
C VAL A 507 -12.89 -25.54 9.49
N VAL A 508 -13.55 -24.74 8.65
CA VAL A 508 -14.92 -24.30 8.83
C VAL A 508 -15.83 -25.14 7.94
N SER A 509 -16.98 -25.55 8.48
CA SER A 509 -17.98 -26.32 7.74
C SER A 509 -19.37 -25.75 7.99
N GLY A 510 -20.16 -25.62 6.92
CA GLY A 510 -21.58 -25.23 7.04
C GLY A 510 -22.46 -26.34 7.61
N TYR A 511 -21.96 -27.58 7.71
CA TYR A 511 -22.79 -28.76 8.03
C TYR A 511 -23.34 -28.80 9.46
N THR A 512 -22.81 -27.99 10.38
CA THR A 512 -23.45 -27.81 11.70
C THR A 512 -24.71 -26.94 11.63
N LEU A 513 -24.95 -26.27 10.50
CA LEU A 513 -26.13 -25.45 10.30
C LEU A 513 -27.28 -26.28 9.76
N THR A 514 -28.29 -26.45 10.59
CA THR A 514 -29.55 -27.09 10.24
C THR A 514 -30.65 -26.05 10.12
N THR A 515 -31.42 -26.09 9.02
CA THR A 515 -32.69 -25.35 8.93
C THR A 515 -33.71 -25.99 9.86
N ALA A 516 -34.72 -25.22 10.31
CA ALA A 516 -35.75 -25.75 11.21
C ALA A 516 -36.56 -26.88 10.54
N SER A 517 -36.65 -26.85 9.21
CA SER A 517 -37.28 -27.88 8.37
C SER A 517 -36.39 -29.09 8.07
N GLY A 518 -35.08 -29.02 8.36
CA GLY A 518 -34.11 -30.03 7.98
C GLY A 518 -33.87 -30.16 6.47
N ALA A 519 -34.39 -29.22 5.66
CA ALA A 519 -34.30 -29.24 4.21
C ALA A 519 -33.10 -28.43 3.69
N GLY A 520 -32.35 -29.04 2.75
CA GLY A 520 -31.22 -28.43 2.05
C GLY A 520 -29.87 -28.62 2.76
N GLN A 521 -28.81 -28.85 1.99
CA GLN A 521 -27.44 -28.78 2.51
C GLN A 521 -26.90 -27.36 2.31
N PRO A 522 -26.34 -26.71 3.35
CA PRO A 522 -25.74 -25.40 3.21
C PRO A 522 -24.52 -25.49 2.30
N THR A 523 -24.45 -24.57 1.34
CA THR A 523 -23.26 -24.36 0.52
C THR A 523 -22.62 -23.04 0.91
N THR A 524 -21.30 -23.00 0.95
CA THR A 524 -20.53 -21.76 0.98
C THR A 524 -20.91 -20.87 -0.20
N ARG A 525 -21.01 -19.57 0.07
CA ARG A 525 -21.33 -18.54 -0.95
C ARG A 525 -20.23 -17.51 -1.14
N GLY A 526 -19.32 -17.48 -0.20
CA GLY A 526 -18.20 -16.58 -0.14
C GLY A 526 -17.69 -16.52 1.29
N PHE A 527 -16.50 -15.99 1.43
CA PHE A 527 -15.95 -15.68 2.74
C PHE A 527 -15.06 -14.44 2.59
N SER A 528 -14.81 -13.76 3.70
CA SER A 528 -13.89 -12.63 3.75
C SER A 528 -13.17 -12.59 5.08
N PHE A 529 -11.97 -12.03 5.10
CA PHE A 529 -11.35 -11.59 6.35
C PHE A 529 -11.78 -10.15 6.61
N THR A 530 -12.29 -9.87 7.81
CA THR A 530 -12.70 -8.52 8.22
C THR A 530 -12.57 -8.42 9.73
N ASP A 531 -11.89 -7.37 10.20
CA ASP A 531 -11.71 -7.08 11.63
C ASP A 531 -11.14 -8.25 12.44
N GLY A 532 -10.13 -8.93 11.89
CA GLY A 532 -9.48 -10.09 12.50
C GLY A 532 -10.34 -11.36 12.58
N LYS A 533 -11.42 -11.41 11.80
CA LYS A 533 -12.36 -12.54 11.76
C LYS A 533 -12.52 -13.07 10.35
N LEU A 534 -12.62 -14.39 10.24
CA LEU A 534 -13.09 -15.03 9.02
C LEU A 534 -14.62 -14.95 9.00
N ARG A 535 -15.17 -14.13 8.13
CA ARG A 535 -16.59 -14.03 7.86
C ARG A 535 -16.96 -14.99 6.75
N ALA A 536 -17.66 -16.07 7.05
CA ALA A 536 -18.11 -17.04 6.06
C ALA A 536 -19.61 -16.92 5.84
N LYS A 537 -20.02 -16.89 4.57
CA LYS A 537 -21.41 -16.86 4.14
C LYS A 537 -21.84 -18.23 3.66
N PHE A 538 -22.96 -18.70 4.18
CA PHE A 538 -23.56 -19.97 3.80
C PHE A 538 -24.97 -19.70 3.31
N GLY A 539 -25.42 -20.46 2.32
CA GLY A 539 -26.81 -20.39 1.92
C GLY A 539 -27.41 -21.72 1.50
N TRP A 540 -28.74 -21.73 1.42
CA TRP A 540 -29.54 -22.91 1.12
C TRP A 540 -30.40 -22.70 -0.11
N MET A 541 -30.53 -23.78 -0.88
CA MET A 541 -31.66 -23.97 -1.78
C MET A 541 -32.62 -24.94 -1.10
N ALA A 542 -33.78 -24.43 -0.67
CA ALA A 542 -34.84 -25.29 -0.16
C ALA A 542 -35.49 -26.02 -1.35
N PHE A 543 -35.40 -27.35 -1.36
CA PHE A 543 -36.11 -28.19 -2.31
C PHE A 543 -37.43 -28.61 -1.69
N ASP A 544 -38.56 -28.11 -2.21
CA ASP A 544 -39.86 -28.66 -1.84
C ASP A 544 -40.06 -30.02 -2.54
N SER A 545 -39.79 -31.09 -1.80
CA SER A 545 -40.00 -32.47 -2.29
C SER A 545 -41.46 -32.81 -2.59
N SER A 546 -42.43 -31.97 -2.18
CA SER A 546 -43.87 -32.21 -2.37
C SER A 546 -44.44 -31.57 -3.64
N GLN A 547 -43.72 -30.63 -4.26
CA GLN A 547 -44.10 -29.94 -5.50
C GLN A 547 -43.21 -30.45 -6.65
N GLY A 548 -43.56 -31.59 -7.24
CA GLY A 548 -42.71 -32.32 -8.19
C GLY A 548 -41.96 -31.43 -9.20
N LEU A 549 -40.61 -31.40 -9.11
CA LEU A 549 -39.63 -30.75 -10.00
C LEU A 549 -39.92 -29.29 -10.45
N GLY A 550 -40.93 -28.63 -9.89
CA GLY A 550 -41.21 -27.22 -10.14
C GLY A 550 -40.28 -26.38 -9.28
N PHE A 551 -39.37 -25.63 -9.90
CA PHE A 551 -38.41 -24.72 -9.25
C PHE A 551 -39.06 -23.48 -8.59
N ASP A 552 -40.34 -23.55 -8.21
CA ASP A 552 -41.09 -22.42 -7.71
C ASP A 552 -40.87 -22.20 -6.20
N SER A 553 -39.81 -21.43 -5.95
CA SER A 553 -39.73 -20.30 -5.01
C SER A 553 -39.87 -20.56 -3.50
N CYS A 554 -38.82 -21.08 -2.87
CA CYS A 554 -38.33 -20.46 -1.64
C CYS A 554 -37.14 -19.57 -2.01
N PRO A 555 -37.13 -18.27 -1.66
CA PRO A 555 -35.97 -17.43 -1.92
C PRO A 555 -34.78 -17.94 -1.10
N TYR A 556 -33.62 -17.82 -1.72
CA TYR A 556 -32.33 -18.23 -1.17
C TYR A 556 -32.16 -17.63 0.24
N THR A 557 -31.94 -18.48 1.24
CA THR A 557 -31.59 -18.00 2.59
C THR A 557 -30.08 -17.96 2.68
N GLU A 558 -29.53 -16.82 3.09
CA GLU A 558 -28.10 -16.59 3.32
C GLU A 558 -27.88 -16.20 4.78
N VAL A 559 -26.98 -16.92 5.46
CA VAL A 559 -26.50 -16.57 6.80
C VAL A 559 -25.01 -16.29 6.76
N GLN A 560 -24.58 -15.50 7.73
CA GLN A 560 -23.20 -15.16 7.97
C GLN A 560 -22.77 -15.64 9.34
N LEU A 561 -21.57 -16.20 9.38
CA LEU A 561 -20.88 -16.57 10.61
C LEU A 561 -19.52 -15.87 10.63
N ASP A 562 -19.25 -15.17 11.71
CA ASP A 562 -17.95 -14.54 11.95
C ASP A 562 -17.13 -15.45 12.88
N TYR A 563 -16.08 -16.07 12.36
CA TYR A 563 -15.18 -16.94 13.12
C TYR A 563 -14.03 -16.11 13.69
N THR A 564 -13.85 -16.19 15.01
CA THR A 564 -12.64 -15.67 15.65
C THR A 564 -11.62 -16.80 15.62
N ILE A 565 -10.52 -16.57 14.92
CA ILE A 565 -9.40 -17.49 14.95
C ILE A 565 -8.61 -17.11 16.21
N SER A 566 -8.18 -18.10 17.01
CA SER A 566 -7.31 -17.87 18.19
C SER A 566 -6.10 -18.81 18.11
N PRO A 567 -4.85 -18.36 18.36
CA PRO A 567 -3.68 -19.19 18.12
C PRO A 567 -3.71 -20.43 19.03
N GLY A 568 -3.71 -21.63 18.41
CA GLY A 568 -3.70 -22.89 19.15
C GLY A 568 -5.02 -23.25 19.85
N GLN A 569 -6.13 -22.61 19.49
CA GLN A 569 -7.47 -23.03 19.92
C GLN A 569 -8.32 -23.45 18.73
N ASP A 570 -9.28 -24.33 18.96
CA ASP A 570 -10.35 -24.62 17.99
C ASP A 570 -11.08 -23.32 17.64
N MET A 571 -11.36 -23.11 16.36
CA MET A 571 -12.06 -21.92 15.89
C MET A 571 -13.41 -21.79 16.58
N GLN A 572 -13.70 -20.59 17.11
CA GLN A 572 -15.00 -20.29 17.69
C GLN A 572 -15.79 -19.39 16.75
N HIS A 573 -17.01 -19.80 16.44
CA HIS A 573 -17.93 -18.96 15.69
C HIS A 573 -18.62 -17.97 16.63
N GLY A 574 -18.78 -16.74 16.16
CA GLY A 574 -19.63 -15.73 16.74
C GLY A 574 -21.12 -16.05 16.55
N PRO A 575 -22.02 -15.13 16.94
CA PRO A 575 -23.45 -15.30 16.73
C PRO A 575 -23.79 -15.41 15.24
N LEU A 576 -24.75 -16.28 14.91
CA LEU A 576 -25.31 -16.41 13.57
C LEU A 576 -26.06 -15.13 13.20
N THR A 577 -25.75 -14.56 12.05
CA THR A 577 -26.43 -13.37 11.51
C THR A 577 -27.14 -13.75 10.22
N THR A 578 -28.47 -13.68 10.18
CA THR A 578 -29.24 -13.87 8.95
C THR A 578 -29.08 -12.64 8.06
N LEU A 579 -28.61 -12.83 6.82
CA LEU A 579 -28.40 -11.74 5.86
C LEU A 579 -29.61 -11.59 4.93
N GLU A 580 -30.14 -12.71 4.46
CA GLU A 580 -31.28 -12.76 3.54
C GLU A 580 -32.06 -14.06 3.79
N GLY A 581 -33.38 -14.02 3.74
CA GLY A 581 -34.21 -15.20 3.97
C GLY A 581 -35.68 -14.88 4.15
N ASP A 582 -36.54 -15.78 3.68
CA ASP A 582 -37.97 -15.71 3.92
C ASP A 582 -38.30 -16.56 5.16
N ALA A 583 -38.80 -15.90 6.21
CA ALA A 583 -39.16 -16.54 7.48
C ALA A 583 -40.26 -17.62 7.32
N THR A 584 -40.95 -17.67 6.19
CA THR A 584 -41.95 -18.70 5.89
C THR A 584 -41.33 -19.99 5.33
N CYS A 585 -40.04 -19.98 4.95
CA CYS A 585 -39.33 -21.13 4.38
C CYS A 585 -38.56 -21.99 5.42
N GLY A 586 -38.61 -21.64 6.71
CA GLY A 586 -38.01 -22.40 7.82
C GLY A 586 -36.68 -21.82 8.27
#